data_AF-A0A645E029-F1
#
_entry.id   AF-A0A645E029-F1
#
_cell.length_a   1.000
_cell.length_b   1.000
_cell.length_c   1.000
_cell.angle_alpha   90.00
_cell.angle_beta   90.00
_cell.angle_gamma   90.00
#
_symmetry.space_group_name_H-M   'P 1'
#
loop_
_entity.id
_entity.type
_entity.pdbx_description
1 polymer ?
#
loop_
_entity_poly.entity_id
_entity_poly.type
_entity_poly.pdbx_seq_one_letter_code
_entity_poly.pdbx_strand_id
1 'polypeptide(L)' 'MQLWKYSNLHIAHVIDNVNPEKQNNEWISALQQQVSLKAMILDYLSHFKLHLNEIEDLINSK' A
#
# COMPACT_ATOMS: atom_id res chain seq x y z
N MET A 1 -11.43 7.35 14.65
CA MET A 1 -11.71 7.52 13.21
C MET A 1 -10.78 8.52 12.50
N GLN A 2 -10.36 9.63 13.14
CA GLN A 2 -9.48 10.63 12.50
C GLN A 2 -8.10 10.08 12.11
N LEU A 3 -7.48 9.25 12.96
CA LEU A 3 -6.18 8.65 12.68
C LEU A 3 -6.19 7.90 11.34
N TRP A 4 -7.15 7.00 11.13
CA TRP A 4 -7.24 6.23 9.89
C TRP A 4 -7.40 7.12 8.65
N LYS A 5 -8.26 8.14 8.71
CA LYS A 5 -8.41 9.13 7.62
C LYS A 5 -7.09 9.84 7.33
N TYR A 6 -6.46 10.42 8.35
CA TYR A 6 -5.25 11.22 8.16
C TYR A 6 -4.02 10.39 7.80
N SER A 7 -3.91 9.14 8.26
CA SER A 7 -2.86 8.23 7.83
C SER A 7 -2.94 7.95 6.33
N ASN A 8 -4.14 7.65 5.79
CA ASN A 8 -4.28 7.38 4.35
C ASN A 8 -4.06 8.66 3.51
N LEU A 9 -4.48 9.83 3.99
CA LEU A 9 -4.17 11.11 3.34
C LEU A 9 -2.66 11.39 3.34
N HIS A 10 -1.97 11.08 4.44
CA HIS A 10 -0.53 11.25 4.53
C HIS A 10 0.21 10.30 3.59
N ILE A 11 -0.20 9.03 3.48
CA ILE A 11 0.39 8.08 2.53
C ILE A 11 0.20 8.56 1.08
N ALA A 12 -0.99 9.06 0.72
CA ALA A 12 -1.24 9.63 -0.59
C ALA A 12 -0.32 10.84 -0.88
N HIS A 13 -0.14 11.72 0.11
CA HIS A 13 0.80 12.84 0.01
C HIS A 13 2.25 12.37 -0.19
N VAL A 14 2.69 11.35 0.56
CA VAL A 14 4.04 10.78 0.42
C VAL A 14 4.24 10.20 -0.99
N ILE A 15 3.27 9.42 -1.47
CA ILE A 15 3.27 8.83 -2.82
C ILE A 15 3.42 9.92 -3.90
N ASP A 16 2.64 11.00 -3.80
CA ASP A 16 2.64 12.10 -4.76
C ASP A 16 3.98 12.88 -4.79
N ASN A 17 4.74 12.81 -3.70
CA ASN A 17 6.02 13.51 -3.54
C ASN A 17 7.24 12.58 -3.70
N VAL A 18 7.06 11.35 -4.17
CA VAL A 18 8.18 10.44 -4.46
C VAL A 18 9.02 10.98 -5.62
N ASN A 19 10.34 11.01 -5.43
CA ASN A 19 11.28 11.38 -6.49
C ASN A 19 11.14 10.43 -7.70
N PRO A 20 10.76 10.93 -8.90
CA PRO A 20 10.60 10.10 -10.10
C PRO A 20 11.85 9.30 -10.48
N GLU A 21 13.04 9.85 -10.25
CA GLU A 21 14.33 9.22 -10.54
C GLU A 21 14.63 7.99 -9.67
N LYS A 22 13.85 7.76 -8.61
CA LYS A 22 14.00 6.65 -7.67
C LYS A 22 12.95 5.55 -7.83
N GLN A 23 12.03 5.69 -8.78
CA GLN A 23 10.93 4.74 -8.99
C GLN A 23 11.39 3.30 -9.33
N ASN A 24 12.56 3.17 -9.96
CA ASN A 24 13.15 1.89 -10.36
C ASN A 24 14.11 1.32 -9.30
N ASN A 25 14.20 1.93 -8.11
CA ASN A 25 14.93 1.30 -7.01
C ASN A 25 14.20 0.01 -6.59
N GLU A 26 14.96 -1.04 -6.34
CA GLU A 26 14.44 -2.40 -6.09
C GLU A 26 15.03 -3.03 -4.84
N TRP A 27 14.27 -3.96 -4.25
CA TRP A 27 14.71 -4.79 -3.14
C TRP A 27 13.99 -6.15 -3.16
N ILE A 28 14.48 -7.07 -2.33
CA ILE A 28 13.88 -8.39 -2.14
C ILE A 28 12.75 -8.27 -1.11
N SER A 29 11.53 -8.65 -1.50
CA SER A 29 10.36 -8.68 -0.62
C SER A 29 10.38 -9.89 0.32
N ALA A 30 9.45 -9.91 1.28
CA ALA A 30 9.25 -11.05 2.17
C ALA A 30 8.95 -12.38 1.43
N LEU A 31 8.45 -12.31 0.20
CA LEU A 31 8.16 -13.46 -0.66
C LEU A 31 9.35 -13.86 -1.54
N GLN A 32 10.56 -13.35 -1.28
CA GLN A 32 11.76 -13.57 -2.09
C GLN A 32 11.63 -13.08 -3.55
N GLN A 33 10.71 -12.13 -3.79
CA GLN A 33 10.50 -11.53 -5.10
C GLN A 33 11.12 -10.13 -5.15
N GLN A 34 11.75 -9.80 -6.28
CA GLN A 34 12.23 -8.44 -6.53
C GLN A 34 11.04 -7.51 -6.76
N VAL A 35 11.00 -6.41 -6.02
CA VAL A 35 9.93 -5.41 -6.12
C VAL A 35 10.53 -4.02 -6.25
N SER A 36 9.97 -3.21 -7.14
CA SER A 36 10.37 -1.81 -7.31
C SER A 36 9.53 -0.87 -6.45
N LEU A 37 10.08 0.30 -6.13
CA LEU A 37 9.34 1.37 -5.46
C LEU A 37 8.05 1.72 -6.22
N LYS A 38 8.12 1.79 -7.55
CA LYS A 38 6.94 2.04 -8.40
C LYS A 38 5.86 0.97 -8.21
N ALA A 39 6.25 -0.31 -8.21
CA ALA A 39 5.30 -1.39 -8.02
C ALA A 39 4.58 -1.29 -6.66
N MET A 40 5.32 -0.96 -5.59
CA MET A 40 4.73 -0.79 -4.26
C MET A 40 3.78 0.40 -4.15
N ILE A 41 4.12 1.53 -4.78
CA ILE A 41 3.25 2.71 -4.84
C ILE A 41 1.93 2.38 -5.54
N LEU A 42 1.99 1.70 -6.68
CA LEU A 42 0.81 1.32 -7.45
C LEU A 42 -0.04 0.28 -6.73
N ASP A 43 0.58 -0.60 -5.95
CA ASP A 43 -0.12 -1.65 -5.21
C ASP A 43 -0.80 -1.17 -3.91
N TYR A 44 -0.43 0.01 -3.38
CA TYR A 44 -0.97 0.51 -2.11
C TYR A 44 -2.51 0.44 -2.03
N LEU A 45 -3.22 0.87 -3.08
CA LEU A 45 -4.68 0.90 -3.07
C LEU A 45 -5.31 -0.51 -3.20
N SER A 46 -4.75 -1.39 -4.02
CA SER A 46 -5.21 -2.78 -4.15
C SER A 46 -4.98 -3.56 -2.86
N HIS A 47 -3.80 -3.41 -2.25
CA HIS A 47 -3.45 -4.03 -0.97
C HIS A 47 -4.36 -3.50 0.16
N PHE A 48 -4.64 -2.20 0.17
CA PHE A 48 -5.56 -1.63 1.15
C PHE A 48 -6.97 -2.24 1.03
N LYS A 49 -7.46 -2.44 -0.21
CA LYS A 49 -8.75 -3.12 -0.45
C LYS A 49 -8.72 -4.59 -0.03
N LEU A 50 -7.61 -5.30 -0.23
CA LEU A 50 -7.44 -6.68 0.24
C LEU A 50 -7.75 -6.78 1.74
N HIS A 51 -7.14 -5.91 2.56
CA HIS A 51 -7.39 -5.92 4.01
C HIS A 51 -8.82 -5.51 4.38
N LEU A 52 -9.47 -4.63 3.62
CA LEU A 52 -10.88 -4.31 3.84
C LEU A 52 -11.77 -5.54 3.58
N ASN A 53 -11.47 -6.30 2.53
CA ASN A 53 -12.19 -7.53 2.23
C ASN A 53 -11.96 -8.60 3.30
N GLU A 54 -10.73 -8.74 3.82
CA GLU A 54 -10.44 -9.67 4.93
C GLU A 54 -11.25 -9.33 6.19
N ILE A 55 -11.45 -8.03 6.47
CA ILE A 55 -12.32 -7.58 7.57
C ILE A 55 -13.79 -7.90 7.29
N GLU A 56 -14.25 -7.68 6.05
CA GLU A 56 -15.61 -8.03 5.63
C GLU A 56 -15.87 -9.54 5.77
N ASP A 57 -14.93 -10.38 5.31
CA ASP A 57 -14.97 -11.83 5.44
C ASP A 57 -15.04 -12.24 6.92
N LEU A 58 -14.24 -11.63 7.80
CA LEU A 58 -14.28 -11.89 9.25
C LEU A 58 -15.60 -11.48 9.91
N ILE A 59 -16.27 -10.45 9.40
CA ILE A 59 -17.59 -10.02 9.87
C ILE A 59 -18.67 -11.02 9.41
N ASN A 60 -18.60 -11.47 8.16
CA ASN A 60 -19.61 -12.32 7.52
C ASN A 60 -19.40 -13.83 7.76
N SER A 61 -18.23 -14.25 8.25
CA SER A 61 -17.93 -15.64 8.63
C SER A 61 -18.35 -16.00 10.07
N LYS A 62 -19.01 -15.07 10.77
CA LYS A 62 -19.77 -15.34 11.99
C LYS A 62 -21.21 -15.70 11.69
#